data_AF-A0A6P0E4M5-F1
#
_entry.id   AF-A0A6P0E4M5-F1
#
_cell.length_a   1.000
_cell.length_b   1.000
_cell.length_c   1.000
_cell.angle_alpha   90.00
_cell.angle_beta   90.00
_cell.angle_gamma   90.00
#
_symmetry.space_group_name_H-M   'P 1'
#
loop_
_entity.id
_entity.type
_entity.pdbx_description
1 polymer ?
#
loop_
_entity_poly.entity_id
_entity_poly.type
_entity_poly.pdbx_seq_one_letter_code
_entity_poly.pdbx_strand_id
1 'polypeptide(L)'
;MVIFLGNYQLTCHAVKGDTPAHGWVAGWDIAQIGIGRGANLAGAALSSTFPDHRSAMAAARIAGMVTLEAMHAKAQEQREYA
;
A
#
# COMPACT_ATOMS: atom_id res chain seq x y z
N MET A 1 4.68 2.90 -7.42
CA MET A 1 4.16 1.65 -8.03
C MET A 1 2.71 1.52 -7.65
N VAL A 2 1.86 1.03 -8.54
CA VAL A 2 0.42 0.87 -8.26
C VAL A 2 0.01 -0.56 -8.58
N ILE A 3 -0.79 -1.17 -7.71
CA ILE A 3 -1.33 -2.53 -7.86
C ILE A 3 -2.85 -2.47 -7.65
N PHE A 4 -3.59 -3.21 -8.47
CA PHE A 4 -5.04 -3.26 -8.42
C PHE A 4 -5.53 -4.65 -8.01
N LEU A 5 -6.54 -4.70 -7.15
CA LEU A 5 -7.23 -5.95 -6.81
C LEU A 5 -8.72 -5.67 -6.58
N GLY A 6 -9.57 -6.18 -7.47
CA GLY A 6 -10.99 -5.83 -7.51
C GLY A 6 -11.17 -4.32 -7.67
N ASN A 7 -11.90 -3.69 -6.75
CA ASN A 7 -12.12 -2.24 -6.73
C ASN A 7 -11.13 -1.51 -5.80
N TYR A 8 -10.01 -2.13 -5.45
CA TYR A 8 -9.01 -1.51 -4.57
C TYR A 8 -7.73 -1.21 -5.36
N GLN A 9 -7.12 -0.06 -5.06
CA GLN A 9 -5.84 0.38 -5.58
C GLN A 9 -4.86 0.48 -4.42
N LEU A 10 -3.76 -0.29 -4.47
CA LEU A 10 -2.61 -0.17 -3.60
C LEU A 10 -1.55 0.71 -4.29
N THR A 11 -1.22 1.83 -3.68
CA THR A 11 -0.09 2.68 -4.08
C THR A 11 1.08 2.40 -3.16
N CYS A 12 2.22 2.01 -3.73
CA CYS A 12 3.49 1.89 -3.02
C CYS A 12 4.39 3.07 -3.41
N HIS A 13 4.95 3.73 -2.41
CA HIS A 13 5.85 4.86 -2.60
C HIS A 13 7.11 4.67 -1.74
N ALA A 14 8.21 5.25 -2.22
CA ALA A 14 9.45 5.32 -1.48
C ALA A 14 10.05 6.71 -1.68
N VAL A 15 10.39 7.36 -0.58
CA VAL A 15 11.02 8.69 -0.59
C VAL A 15 12.40 8.59 0.05
N LYS A 16 13.35 9.35 -0.48
CA LYS A 16 14.67 9.43 0.15
C LYS A 16 14.54 10.28 1.41
N GLY A 17 15.04 9.78 2.54
CA GLY A 17 15.03 10.53 3.79
C GLY A 17 15.85 11.83 3.70
N ASP A 18 15.42 12.84 4.45
CA ASP A 18 16.01 14.20 4.39
C ASP A 18 17.38 14.31 5.07
N THR A 19 17.80 13.28 5.82
CA THR A 19 19.09 13.25 6.51
C THR A 19 19.96 12.11 6.01
N PRO A 20 21.30 12.25 6.05
CA PRO A 20 22.22 11.17 5.67
C PRO A 20 22.07 9.89 6.51
N ALA A 21 21.53 10.01 7.72
CA ALA A 21 21.23 8.88 8.61
C ALA A 21 19.90 8.18 8.26
N HIS A 22 19.08 8.78 7.40
CA HIS A 22 17.82 8.22 6.95
C HIS A 22 18.03 7.66 5.54
N GLY A 23 17.78 6.36 5.40
CA GLY A 23 17.78 5.70 4.12
C GLY A 23 16.53 6.07 3.32
N TRP A 24 16.09 5.16 2.47
CA TRP A 24 14.79 5.26 1.84
C TRP A 24 13.70 4.96 2.86
N VAL A 25 12.65 5.79 2.87
CA VAL A 25 11.43 5.59 3.65
C VAL A 25 10.41 4.94 2.72
N ALA A 26 9.94 3.76 3.08
CA ALA A 26 8.91 3.05 2.35
C ALA A 26 7.53 3.39 2.91
N GLY A 27 6.52 3.48 2.07
CA GLY A 27 5.15 3.67 2.48
C GLY A 27 4.16 3.09 1.48
N TRP A 28 2.96 2.81 1.96
CA TRP A 28 1.88 2.33 1.12
C TRP A 28 0.53 2.89 1.57
N ASP A 29 -0.39 3.00 0.61
CA ASP A 29 -1.78 3.40 0.81
C ASP A 29 -2.71 2.55 -0.06
N ILE A 30 -3.91 2.26 0.44
CA ILE A 30 -4.98 1.59 -0.31
C ILE A 30 -6.16 2.52 -0.40
N ALA A 31 -6.65 2.74 -1.62
CA ALA A 31 -7.87 3.49 -1.91
C ALA A 31 -8.89 2.59 -2.62
N GLN A 32 -10.18 2.93 -2.53
CA GLN A 32 -11.23 2.29 -3.30
C GLN A 32 -11.53 3.06 -4.59
N ILE A 33 -11.72 2.33 -5.67
CA ILE A 33 -12.00 2.82 -7.01
C ILE A 33 -13.52 2.87 -7.20
N GLY A 34 -14.02 3.97 -7.75
CA GLY A 34 -15.41 4.08 -8.21
C GLY A 34 -16.43 4.58 -7.19
N ILE A 35 -16.09 4.75 -5.91
CA ILE A 35 -16.98 5.38 -4.91
C ILE A 35 -16.45 6.77 -4.55
N GLY A 36 -16.78 7.78 -5.36
CA GLY A 36 -16.47 9.18 -5.07
C GLY A 36 -14.97 9.53 -5.00
N ARG A 37 -14.64 10.67 -4.37
CA ARG A 37 -13.26 11.13 -4.17
C ARG A 37 -12.53 10.05 -3.36
N GLY A 38 -11.60 9.33 -4.01
CA GLY A 38 -10.95 8.13 -3.47
C GLY A 38 -10.46 8.35 -2.04
N ALA A 39 -11.24 7.84 -1.07
CA ALA A 39 -10.85 7.89 0.32
C ALA A 39 -9.77 6.83 0.54
N ASN A 40 -8.66 7.25 1.14
CA ASN A 40 -7.67 6.30 1.64
C ASN A 40 -8.33 5.44 2.73
N LEU A 41 -8.38 4.14 2.48
CA LEU A 41 -8.99 3.15 3.37
C LEU A 41 -7.98 2.59 4.36
N ALA A 42 -6.73 2.44 3.95
CA ALA A 42 -5.63 1.96 4.76
C ALA A 42 -4.30 2.52 4.26
N GLY A 43 -3.29 2.54 5.12
CA GLY A 43 -1.94 2.89 4.73
C GLY A 43 -1.01 2.93 5.91
N ALA A 44 0.29 2.80 5.66
CA ALA A 44 1.32 2.90 6.68
C ALA A 44 2.63 3.42 6.08
N ALA A 45 3.33 4.23 6.87
CA ALA A 45 4.76 4.44 6.70
C ALA A 45 5.52 3.28 7.36
N LEU A 46 6.52 2.76 6.67
CA LEU A 46 7.43 1.73 7.17
C LEU A 46 8.74 2.38 7.65
N SER A 47 9.73 1.54 7.98
CA SER A 47 11.06 2.00 8.42
C SER A 47 11.67 3.04 7.47
N SER A 48 12.39 4.01 8.03
CA SER A 48 13.12 5.05 7.31
C SER A 48 14.57 4.68 6.96
N THR A 49 14.92 3.39 7.05
CA THR A 49 16.32 2.92 7.02
C THR A 49 16.64 1.99 5.85
N PHE A 50 15.80 1.94 4.80
CA PHE A 50 16.09 1.06 3.67
C PHE A 50 17.35 1.53 2.90
N PRO A 51 18.27 0.63 2.52
CA PRO A 51 19.53 1.00 1.89
C PRO A 51 19.34 1.58 0.48
N ASP A 52 18.30 1.16 -0.22
CA ASP A 52 18.02 1.57 -1.60
C ASP A 52 16.51 1.64 -1.90
N HIS A 53 16.17 2.37 -2.96
CA HIS A 53 14.80 2.59 -3.40
C HIS A 53 14.07 1.28 -3.74
N ARG A 54 14.75 0.30 -4.34
CA ARG A 54 14.13 -0.97 -4.75
C ARG A 54 13.73 -1.79 -3.51
N SER A 55 14.60 -1.86 -2.51
CA SER A 55 14.34 -2.53 -1.23
C SER A 55 13.17 -1.87 -0.49
N ALA A 56 13.11 -0.54 -0.47
CA ALA A 56 11.99 0.21 0.09
C ALA A 56 10.66 -0.07 -0.65
N MET A 57 10.68 -0.03 -1.99
CA MET A 57 9.51 -0.32 -2.82
C MET A 57 9.01 -1.76 -2.65
N ALA A 58 9.93 -2.73 -2.51
CA ALA A 58 9.60 -4.12 -2.24
C ALA A 58 8.94 -4.29 -0.87
N ALA A 59 9.47 -3.64 0.17
CA ALA A 59 8.88 -3.68 1.50
C ALA A 59 7.49 -3.04 1.55
N ALA A 60 7.31 -1.87 0.92
CA ALA A 60 6.00 -1.23 0.78
C ALA A 60 4.98 -2.16 0.11
N ARG A 61 5.40 -2.85 -0.97
CA ARG A 61 4.57 -3.83 -1.66
C ARG A 61 4.16 -4.97 -0.74
N ILE A 62 5.11 -5.64 -0.11
CA ILE A 62 4.83 -6.82 0.72
C ILE A 62 3.87 -6.45 1.86
N ALA A 63 4.12 -5.32 2.54
CA ALA A 63 3.27 -4.87 3.62
C ALA A 63 1.84 -4.52 3.14
N GLY A 64 1.73 -3.79 2.03
CA GLY A 64 0.42 -3.39 1.49
C GLY A 64 -0.37 -4.54 0.87
N MET A 65 0.28 -5.53 0.26
CA MET A 65 -0.39 -6.67 -0.38
C MET A 65 -1.20 -7.51 0.61
N VAL A 66 -0.66 -7.76 1.81
CA VAL A 66 -1.37 -8.54 2.85
C VAL A 66 -2.70 -7.87 3.23
N THR A 67 -2.70 -6.55 3.40
CA THR A 67 -3.93 -5.80 3.70
C THR A 67 -4.88 -5.76 2.50
N LEU A 68 -4.35 -5.55 1.29
CA LEU A 68 -5.14 -5.52 0.06
C LEU A 68 -5.88 -6.84 -0.18
N GLU A 69 -5.19 -7.97 -0.02
CA GLU A 69 -5.76 -9.30 -0.18
C GLU A 69 -6.83 -9.59 0.86
N ALA A 70 -6.60 -9.24 2.13
CA ALA A 70 -7.60 -9.39 3.19
C ALA A 70 -8.86 -8.54 2.94
N MET A 71 -8.70 -7.29 2.49
CA MET A 71 -9.83 -6.43 2.13
C MET A 71 -10.61 -7.00 0.94
N HIS A 72 -9.91 -7.51 -0.06
CA HIS A 72 -10.55 -8.14 -1.22
C HIS A 72 -11.30 -9.42 -0.85
N ALA A 73 -10.69 -10.31 -0.06
CA ALA A 73 -11.33 -11.55 0.40
C ALA A 73 -12.62 -11.25 1.17
N LYS A 74 -12.56 -10.32 2.13
CA LYS A 74 -13.76 -9.88 2.88
C LYS A 74 -14.85 -9.32 1.97
N ALA A 75 -14.48 -8.54 0.95
CA ALA A 75 -15.44 -8.00 -0.01
C ALA A 75 -16.06 -9.07 -0.91
N GLN A 76 -15.33 -10.16 -1.22
CA GLN A 76 -15.87 -11.31 -1.95
C GLN A 76 -16.84 -12.09 -1.09
N GLU A 77 -16.48 -12.41 0.16
CA GLU A 77 -17.39 -13.08 1.11
C GLU A 77 -18.71 -12.32 1.24
N GLN A 78 -18.66 -10.99 1.41
CA GLN A 78 -19.88 -10.16 1.51
C GLN A 78 -20.77 -10.22 0.27
N ARG A 79 -20.21 -10.48 -0.92
CA ARG A 79 -20.98 -10.62 -2.16
C ARG A 79 -21.58 -12.02 -2.31
N GLU A 80 -20.90 -13.04 -1.82
CA GLU A 80 -21.40 -14.42 -1.85
C GLU A 80 -22.59 -14.62 -0.89
N TYR A 81 -22.66 -13.81 0.17
CA TYR A 81 -23.74 -13.86 1.17
C TYR A 81 -24.81 -12.75 1.01
N ALA A 82 -24.77 -11.94 -0.06
CA ALA A 82 -25.74 -10.88 -0.35
C ALA A 82 -26.74 -11.29 -1.43
#